data_AF-A0A934AA13-F1
#
_entry.id   AF-A0A934AA13-F1
#
_cell.length_a   1.000
_cell.length_b   1.000
_cell.length_c   1.000
_cell.angle_alpha   90.00
_cell.angle_beta   90.00
_cell.angle_gamma   90.00
#
_symmetry.space_group_name_H-M   'P 1'
#
loop_
_entity.id
_entity.type
_entity.pdbx_description
1 polymer ?
#
loop_
_entity_poly.entity_id
_entity_poly.type
_entity_poly.pdbx_seq_one_letter_code
_entity_poly.pdbx_strand_id
1 'polypeptide(L)' 'MTSPVTIPTLYEMKEKGENIIALTAYDYPLTRLVDTSGTHMILMGDSLLHSR' A
#
# COMPACT_ATOMS: atom_id res chain seq x y z
N MET A 1 16.39 -3.90 5.40
CA MET A 1 15.25 -4.50 4.69
C MET A 1 14.15 -4.65 5.71
N THR A 2 13.09 -3.84 5.61
CA THR A 2 11.92 -3.94 6.47
C THR A 2 11.20 -5.27 6.18
N SER A 3 10.66 -5.90 7.22
CA SER A 3 9.90 -7.14 7.07
C SER A 3 8.72 -6.92 6.11
N PRO A 4 8.38 -7.90 5.25
CA PRO A 4 7.22 -7.80 4.38
C PRO A 4 5.93 -7.54 5.17
N VAL A 5 5.08 -6.63 4.68
CA VAL A 5 3.75 -6.43 5.25
C VAL A 5 2.86 -7.60 4.83
N THR A 6 2.24 -8.26 5.80
CA THR A 6 1.36 -9.41 5.58
C THR A 6 -0.05 -9.13 6.11
N ILE A 7 -1.01 -9.98 5.76
CA ILE A 7 -2.39 -9.86 6.25
C ILE A 7 -2.45 -9.84 7.79
N PRO A 8 -1.78 -10.74 8.54
CA PRO A 8 -1.72 -10.64 10.00
C PRO A 8 -1.16 -9.31 10.51
N THR A 9 -0.12 -8.77 9.85
CA THR A 9 0.46 -7.46 10.21
C THR A 9 -0.59 -6.34 10.16
N LEU A 10 -1.42 -6.32 9.11
CA LEU A 10 -2.50 -5.33 8.96
C LEU A 10 -3.60 -5.48 10.03
N TYR A 11 -3.91 -6.72 10.42
CA TYR A 11 -4.86 -6.97 11.51
C TYR A 11 -4.34 -6.45 12.85
N GLU A 12 -3.07 -6.73 13.17
CA GLU A 12 -2.44 -6.24 14.40
C GLU A 12 -2.39 -4.70 14.44
N MET A 13 -2.03 -4.05 13.32
CA MET A 13 -2.02 -2.59 13.22
C MET A 13 -3.41 -2.01 13.51
N LYS A 14 -4.46 -2.63 12.95
CA LYS A 14 -5.85 -2.23 13.20
C LYS A 14 -6.24 -2.40 14.66
N GLU A 15 -5.88 -3.51 15.30
CA GLU A 15 -6.17 -3.76 16.72
C GLU A 15 -5.45 -2.76 17.65
N LYS A 16 -4.23 -2.36 17.29
CA LYS A 16 -3.44 -1.36 18.02
C LYS A 16 -3.89 0.08 17.76
N GLY A 17 -4.79 0.30 16.80
CA GLY A 17 -5.21 1.66 16.38
C GLY A 17 -4.13 2.41 15.59
N GLU A 18 -3.18 1.69 14.99
CA GLU A 18 -2.15 2.25 14.13
C GLU A 18 -2.72 2.58 12.75
N ASN A 19 -2.31 3.72 12.19
CA ASN A 19 -2.77 4.14 10.87
C ASN A 19 -2.16 3.27 9.76
N ILE A 20 -3.02 2.72 8.89
CA ILE A 20 -2.60 1.97 7.70
C ILE A 20 -2.56 2.93 6.51
N ILE A 21 -1.35 3.18 6.01
CA ILE A 21 -1.12 4.02 4.82
C ILE A 21 -1.17 3.16 3.57
N ALA A 22 -2.12 3.45 2.67
CA ALA A 22 -2.27 2.80 1.38
C ALA A 22 -2.20 3.83 0.24
N LEU A 23 -1.47 3.50 -0.84
CA LEU A 23 -1.35 4.35 -2.02
C LEU A 23 -1.72 3.57 -3.29
N THR A 24 -2.31 4.26 -4.25
CA THR A 24 -2.56 3.69 -5.58
C THR A 24 -1.32 3.82 -6.45
N ALA A 25 -0.95 2.73 -7.12
CA ALA A 25 0.08 2.73 -8.15
C ALA A 25 -0.36 1.80 -9.29
N TYR A 26 0.05 2.13 -10.51
CA TYR A 26 -0.44 1.45 -11.72
C TYR A 26 0.69 0.94 -12.62
N ASP A 27 1.93 1.32 -12.34
CA ASP A 27 3.10 0.86 -13.09
C ASP A 27 4.26 0.48 -12.15
N TYR A 28 5.22 -0.26 -12.70
CA TYR A 28 6.38 -0.75 -11.96
C TYR A 28 7.28 0.38 -11.43
N PRO A 29 7.62 1.43 -12.20
CA PRO A 29 8.45 2.52 -11.71
C PRO A 29 7.84 3.24 -10.50
N LEU A 30 6.54 3.55 -10.55
CA LEU A 30 5.81 4.19 -9.45
C LEU A 30 5.71 3.27 -8.24
N THR A 31 5.40 1.99 -8.47
CA THR A 31 5.33 0.99 -7.39
C THR A 31 6.65 0.90 -6.65
N ARG A 32 7.78 0.88 -7.37
CA ARG A 32 9.12 0.83 -6.77
C ARG A 32 9.47 2.08 -5.97
N LEU A 33 9.01 3.25 -6.42
CA LEU A 33 9.18 4.50 -5.68
C LEU A 33 8.34 4.50 -4.39
N VAL A 34 7.08 4.09 -4.49
CA VAL A 34 6.09 4.05 -3.39
C VAL A 34 6.43 3.00 -2.34
N ASP A 35 7.04 1.88 -2.73
CA ASP A 35 7.51 0.84 -1.81
C ASP A 35 8.59 1.38 -0.85
N THR A 36 9.40 2.34 -1.33
CA THR A 36 10.44 2.97 -0.51
C THR A 36 9.94 4.11 0.39
N SER A 37 8.69 4.56 0.23
CA SER A 37 8.15 5.72 0.96
C SER A 37 7.42 5.37 2.28
N GLY A 38 7.56 4.14 2.78
CA GLY A 38 6.92 3.71 4.04
C GLY A 38 5.44 3.38 3.91
N THR A 39 4.99 3.01 2.70
CA THR A 39 3.62 2.60 2.41
C THR A 39 3.39 1.17 2.93
N HIS A 40 2.21 0.90 3.52
CA HIS A 40 1.87 -0.44 4.03
C HIS A 40 1.18 -1.30 2.96
N MET A 41 0.52 -0.67 2.00
CA MET A 41 -0.22 -1.34 0.93
C MET A 41 -0.22 -0.52 -0.36
N ILE A 42 -0.03 -1.19 -1.50
CA ILE A 42 -0.15 -0.59 -2.82
C ILE A 42 -1.40 -1.14 -3.50
N LEU A 43 -2.31 -0.26 -3.92
CA LEU A 43 -3.57 -0.62 -4.56
C LEU A 43 -3.47 -0.43 -6.07
N MET A 44 -3.58 -1.54 -6.80
CA MET A 44 -3.78 -1.56 -8.25
C MET A 44 -5.29 -1.65 -8.52
N GLY A 45 -5.96 -0.50 -8.60
CA GLY A 45 -7.40 -0.42 -8.80
C GLY A 45 -7.81 -0.14 -10.25
N ASP A 46 -9.10 -0.29 -10.53
CA ASP A 46 -9.76 0.19 -11.75
C ASP A 46 -10.00 1.71 -11.74
N SER A 47 -9.49 2.44 -10.76
CA SER A 47 -9.61 3.89 -10.63
C SER A 47 -9.08 4.68 -11.83
N LEU A 48 -8.09 4.16 -12.58
CA LEU A 48 -7.68 4.76 -13.86
C LEU A 48 -8.79 4.70 -14.93
N LEU A 49 -9.67 3.71 -14.88
CA LEU A 49 -10.78 3.56 -15.82
C LEU A 49 -11.82 4.67 -15.64
N HIS A 50 -11.87 5.30 -14.46
CA HIS A 50 -12.81 6.39 -14.12
C HIS A 50 -12.30 7.80 -14.49
N SER A 51 -11.17 7.93 -15.18
CA SER A 51 -10.74 9.21 -15.76
C SER A 51 -11.50 9.48 -17.06
N ARG A 52 -12.78 9.86 -16.95
CA ARG A 52 -13.57 10.54 -17.99
C ARG A 52 -14.36 11.68 -17.36
#